data_AF-A0A832JXV5-F1
#
_entry.id   AF-A0A832JXV5-F1
#
_cell.length_a   1.000
_cell.length_b   1.000
_cell.length_c   1.000
_cell.angle_alpha   90.00
_cell.angle_beta   90.00
_cell.angle_gamma   90.00
#
_symmetry.space_group_name_H-M   'P 1'
#
loop_
_entity.id
_entity.type
_entity.pdbx_description
1 polymer ?
#
loop_
_entity_poly.entity_id
_entity_poly.type
_entity_poly.pdbx_seq_one_letter_code
_entity_poly.pdbx_strand_id
1 'polypeptide(L)'
;GLLTLLFERLPAGEPVFSEDEITTMPMRFMAAEIIRERLARMLHDELPYQVTVDVDRYEENERGIGIGATIYVARHGQKGIVIGKGGQQLKQVGQQAREALQRLTNSPVHLDLWVKVHEGWADDERSLAALGYQLTE
;
A
#
# COMPACT_ATOMS: atom_id res chain seq x y z
N GLY A 1 -5.76 31.45 -7.80
CA GLY A 1 -6.23 30.05 -7.65
C GLY A 1 -5.83 29.52 -6.28
N LEU A 2 -6.16 28.27 -5.93
CA LEU A 2 -5.82 27.70 -4.61
C LEU A 2 -4.32 27.85 -4.28
N LEU A 3 -3.44 27.55 -5.25
CA LEU A 3 -1.98 27.71 -5.07
C LEU A 3 -1.58 29.15 -4.74
N THR A 4 -2.17 30.14 -5.42
CA THR A 4 -1.91 31.57 -5.16
C THR A 4 -2.22 31.92 -3.71
N LEU A 5 -3.40 31.51 -3.23
CA LEU A 5 -3.84 31.81 -1.87
C LEU A 5 -2.95 31.12 -0.82
N LEU A 6 -2.46 29.91 -1.09
CA LEU A 6 -1.52 29.22 -0.22
C LEU A 6 -0.19 29.97 -0.17
N PHE A 7 0.40 30.32 -1.31
CA PHE A 7 1.68 31.05 -1.36
C PHE A 7 1.61 32.41 -0.66
N GLU A 8 0.46 33.10 -0.70
CA GLU A 8 0.25 34.36 0.04
C GLU A 8 0.24 34.19 1.57
N ARG A 9 0.05 32.97 2.07
CA ARG A 9 -0.09 32.67 3.51
C ARG A 9 1.07 31.84 4.08
N LEU A 10 1.91 31.23 3.23
CA LEU A 10 3.09 30.50 3.69
C LEU A 10 4.13 31.47 4.26
N PRO A 11 4.78 31.12 5.39
CA PRO A 11 5.92 31.88 5.88
C PRO A 11 7.10 31.74 4.90
N ALA A 12 7.88 32.81 4.74
CA ALA A 12 9.13 32.74 4.01
C ALA A 12 10.15 31.85 4.76
N GLY A 13 10.86 31.00 4.03
CA GLY A 13 11.85 30.08 4.57
C GLY A 13 12.58 29.31 3.47
N GLU A 14 13.64 28.62 3.85
CA GLU A 14 14.37 27.73 2.94
C GLU A 14 13.61 26.40 2.75
N PRO A 15 13.80 25.71 1.61
CA PRO A 15 13.27 24.36 1.41
C PRO A 15 13.76 23.42 2.51
N VAL A 16 12.83 22.75 3.19
CA VAL A 16 13.15 21.76 4.24
C VAL A 16 13.58 20.42 3.64
N PHE A 17 13.14 20.13 2.42
CA PHE A 17 13.42 18.90 1.67
C PHE A 17 14.04 19.23 0.32
N SER A 18 14.74 18.26 -0.27
CA SER A 18 15.28 18.40 -1.63
C SER A 18 14.16 18.44 -2.67
N GLU A 19 14.44 19.01 -3.85
CA GLU A 19 13.44 19.11 -4.94
C GLU A 19 12.96 17.73 -5.45
N ASP A 20 13.80 16.71 -5.31
CA ASP A 20 13.51 15.33 -5.73
C ASP A 20 12.80 14.51 -4.64
N GLU A 21 12.73 15.02 -3.41
CA GLU A 21 12.10 14.33 -2.29
C GLU A 21 10.59 14.57 -2.28
N ILE A 22 9.86 13.67 -2.94
CA ILE A 22 8.40 13.76 -3.07
C ILE A 22 7.68 13.28 -1.79
N THR A 23 8.27 12.34 -1.03
CA THR A 23 7.67 11.77 0.17
C THR A 23 8.75 11.32 1.17
N THR A 24 8.43 11.42 2.46
CA THR A 24 9.25 10.90 3.58
C THR A 24 8.87 9.46 3.96
N MET A 25 7.83 8.90 3.33
CA MET A 25 7.31 7.58 3.66
C MET A 25 8.21 6.46 3.13
N PRO A 26 8.45 5.38 3.92
CA PRO A 26 9.21 4.23 3.45
C PRO A 26 8.57 3.55 2.22
N MET A 27 9.40 3.06 1.29
CA MET A 27 8.91 2.38 0.08
C MET A 27 8.04 1.15 0.35
N ARG A 28 8.28 0.45 1.47
CA ARG A 28 7.43 -0.65 1.94
C ARG A 28 6.02 -0.18 2.24
N PHE A 29 5.89 0.94 2.95
CA PHE A 29 4.59 1.55 3.24
C PHE A 29 3.90 1.99 1.95
N MET A 30 4.61 2.68 1.05
CA MET A 30 4.06 3.07 -0.25
C MET A 30 3.56 1.86 -1.06
N ALA A 31 4.28 0.74 -1.02
CA ALA A 31 3.85 -0.50 -1.67
C ALA A 31 2.58 -1.10 -1.04
N ALA A 32 2.51 -1.18 0.29
CA ALA A 32 1.32 -1.61 1.00
C ALA A 32 0.10 -0.76 0.63
N GLU A 33 0.27 0.57 0.64
CA GLU A 33 -0.79 1.54 0.35
C GLU A 33 -1.26 1.48 -1.09
N ILE A 34 -0.36 1.34 -2.07
CA ILE A 34 -0.73 1.16 -3.47
C ILE A 34 -1.56 -0.11 -3.64
N ILE A 35 -1.15 -1.22 -3.03
CA ILE A 35 -1.91 -2.49 -3.10
C ILE A 35 -3.28 -2.31 -2.44
N ARG A 36 -3.33 -1.66 -1.26
CA ARG A 36 -4.56 -1.38 -0.52
C ARG A 36 -5.52 -0.47 -1.29
N GLU A 37 -5.01 0.53 -2.00
CA GLU A 37 -5.79 1.40 -2.90
C GLU A 37 -6.44 0.59 -4.03
N ARG A 38 -5.70 -0.36 -4.65
CA ARG A 38 -6.26 -1.22 -5.69
C ARG A 38 -7.31 -2.17 -5.14
N LEU A 39 -7.08 -2.74 -3.95
CA LEU A 39 -8.09 -3.54 -3.24
C LEU A 39 -9.35 -2.73 -2.96
N ALA A 40 -9.21 -1.52 -2.42
CA ALA A 40 -10.33 -0.65 -2.06
C ALA A 40 -11.20 -0.26 -3.26
N ARG A 41 -10.62 -0.13 -4.46
CA ARG A 41 -11.38 0.14 -5.70
C ARG A 41 -12.14 -1.06 -6.25
N MET A 42 -11.72 -2.28 -5.91
CA MET A 42 -12.30 -3.51 -6.44
C MET A 42 -13.25 -4.20 -5.46
N LEU A 43 -13.00 -4.02 -4.16
CA LEU A 43 -13.86 -4.48 -3.09
C LEU A 43 -15.02 -3.48 -2.90
N HIS A 44 -16.17 -4.00 -2.49
CA HIS A 44 -17.39 -3.23 -2.28
C HIS A 44 -17.83 -3.32 -0.82
N ASP A 45 -18.84 -2.52 -0.46
CA ASP A 45 -19.43 -2.48 0.88
C ASP A 45 -18.37 -2.20 1.97
N GLU A 46 -18.38 -2.96 3.05
CA GLU A 46 -17.48 -2.80 4.20
C GLU A 46 -16.08 -3.41 4.01
N LEU A 47 -15.89 -4.23 2.96
CA LEU A 47 -14.65 -5.00 2.77
C LEU A 47 -13.38 -4.16 2.61
N PRO A 48 -13.39 -3.00 1.91
CA PRO A 48 -12.21 -2.13 1.82
C PRO A 48 -11.63 -1.72 3.19
N TYR A 49 -12.46 -1.68 4.23
CA TYR A 49 -12.08 -1.27 5.58
C TYR A 49 -11.67 -2.44 6.48
N GLN A 50 -11.87 -3.68 6.02
CA GLN A 50 -11.56 -4.90 6.76
C GLN A 50 -10.39 -5.67 6.14
N VAL A 51 -9.63 -5.00 5.28
CA VAL A 51 -8.40 -5.50 4.68
C VAL A 51 -7.22 -4.61 5.02
N THR A 52 -6.09 -5.25 5.24
CA THR A 52 -4.79 -4.57 5.35
C THR A 52 -3.75 -5.31 4.54
N VAL A 53 -2.65 -4.64 4.25
CA VAL A 53 -1.54 -5.16 3.46
C VAL A 53 -0.27 -4.99 4.27
N ASP A 54 0.47 -6.08 4.42
CA ASP A 54 1.80 -6.07 4.98
C ASP A 54 2.82 -6.46 3.90
N VAL A 55 3.99 -5.82 3.91
CA VAL A 55 5.08 -6.10 2.94
C VAL A 55 6.15 -6.91 3.64
N ASP A 56 6.01 -8.23 3.54
CA ASP A 56 6.91 -9.22 4.12
C ASP A 56 8.34 -9.07 3.55
N ARG A 57 8.46 -8.86 2.24
CA ARG A 57 9.74 -8.80 1.52
C ARG A 57 9.79 -7.59 0.59
N TYR A 58 10.88 -6.84 0.67
CA TYR A 58 11.25 -5.82 -0.29
C TYR A 58 12.76 -5.94 -0.54
N GLU A 59 13.11 -6.37 -1.75
CA GLU A 59 14.49 -6.59 -2.17
C GLU A 59 14.73 -5.83 -3.47
N GLU A 60 15.79 -5.03 -3.50
CA GLU A 60 16.13 -4.20 -4.66
C GLU A 60 17.55 -4.54 -5.11
N ASN A 61 17.71 -4.76 -6.42
CA ASN A 61 18.98 -5.02 -7.06
C ASN A 61 19.00 -4.45 -8.49
N GLU A 62 20.10 -4.65 -9.20
CA GLU A 62 20.30 -4.13 -10.57
C GLU A 62 19.24 -4.57 -11.59
N ARG A 63 18.53 -5.69 -11.33
CA ARG A 63 17.48 -6.23 -12.21
C ARG A 63 16.10 -5.65 -11.92
N GLY A 64 15.93 -4.97 -10.78
CA GLY A 64 14.67 -4.39 -10.33
C GLY A 64 14.32 -4.79 -8.90
N ILE A 65 13.03 -4.70 -8.59
CA ILE A 65 12.51 -4.78 -7.23
C ILE A 65 11.62 -6.01 -7.09
N GLY A 66 11.93 -6.86 -6.12
CA GLY A 66 11.11 -7.99 -5.69
C GLY A 66 10.31 -7.63 -4.44
N ILE A 67 8.98 -7.67 -4.55
CA ILE A 67 8.06 -7.35 -3.46
C ILE A 67 7.22 -8.58 -3.16
N GLY A 68 7.19 -8.99 -1.89
CA GLY A 68 6.27 -9.97 -1.36
C GLY A 68 5.35 -9.31 -0.34
N ALA A 69 4.03 -9.41 -0.54
CA ALA A 69 3.05 -8.80 0.35
C ALA A 69 1.92 -9.76 0.72
N THR A 70 1.52 -9.71 1.97
CA THR A 70 0.38 -10.45 2.51
C THR A 70 -0.81 -9.51 2.71
N ILE A 71 -1.93 -9.86 2.09
CA ILE A 71 -3.23 -9.23 2.30
C ILE A 71 -3.93 -9.99 3.42
N TYR A 72 -4.16 -9.31 4.53
CA TYR A 72 -4.90 -9.86 5.66
C TYR A 72 -6.38 -9.48 5.56
N VAL A 73 -7.24 -10.48 5.78
CA VAL A 73 -8.69 -10.32 5.88
C VAL A 73 -9.17 -10.79 7.25
N ALA A 74 -10.26 -10.21 7.75
CA ALA A 74 -10.80 -10.55 9.07
C ALA A 74 -11.54 -11.91 9.09
N ARG A 75 -12.11 -12.36 7.96
CA ARG A 75 -12.95 -13.58 7.91
C ARG A 75 -12.68 -14.44 6.68
N HIS A 76 -12.88 -15.76 6.80
CA HIS A 76 -12.70 -16.72 5.70
C HIS A 76 -13.51 -16.40 4.44
N GLY A 77 -14.76 -15.92 4.57
CA GLY A 77 -15.58 -15.55 3.40
C GLY A 77 -14.95 -14.44 2.56
N GLN A 78 -14.27 -13.49 3.23
CA GLN A 78 -13.62 -12.35 2.58
C GLN A 78 -12.40 -12.78 1.78
N LYS A 79 -11.66 -13.79 2.26
CA LYS A 79 -10.54 -14.38 1.52
C LYS A 79 -10.99 -14.86 0.14
N GLY A 80 -12.15 -15.50 0.05
CA GLY A 80 -12.74 -15.92 -1.23
C GLY A 80 -13.05 -14.74 -2.16
N ILE A 81 -13.57 -13.65 -1.61
CA ILE A 81 -13.89 -12.43 -2.36
C ILE A 81 -12.62 -11.75 -2.89
N VAL A 82 -11.60 -11.57 -2.04
CA VAL A 82 -10.32 -10.96 -2.44
C VAL A 82 -9.62 -11.79 -3.53
N ILE A 83 -9.63 -13.12 -3.41
CA ILE A 83 -9.04 -13.99 -4.43
C ILE A 83 -9.85 -13.95 -5.73
N GLY A 84 -11.18 -13.99 -5.61
CA GLY A 84 -12.10 -14.08 -6.74
C GLY A 84 -12.07 -15.45 -7.43
N LYS A 85 -12.99 -15.65 -8.38
CA LYS A 85 -13.12 -16.93 -9.10
C LYS A 85 -11.82 -17.26 -9.86
N GLY A 86 -11.18 -18.37 -9.50
CA GLY A 86 -9.92 -18.80 -10.10
C GLY A 86 -8.75 -17.82 -9.92
N GLY A 87 -8.79 -16.96 -8.89
CA GLY A 87 -7.73 -15.98 -8.63
C GLY A 87 -7.77 -14.73 -9.53
N GLN A 88 -8.82 -14.55 -10.34
CA GLN A 88 -8.89 -13.46 -11.32
C GLN A 88 -8.86 -12.07 -10.68
N GLN A 89 -9.52 -11.89 -9.54
CA GLN A 89 -9.58 -10.62 -8.83
C GLN A 89 -8.22 -10.25 -8.26
N LEU A 90 -7.57 -11.18 -7.54
CA LEU A 90 -6.23 -10.97 -6.99
C LEU A 90 -5.20 -10.71 -8.09
N LYS A 91 -5.32 -11.40 -9.23
CA LYS A 91 -4.45 -11.17 -10.40
C LYS A 91 -4.60 -9.76 -10.95
N GLN A 92 -5.84 -9.26 -11.06
CA GLN A 92 -6.10 -7.90 -11.53
C GLN A 92 -5.59 -6.83 -10.56
N VAL A 93 -5.80 -7.02 -9.25
CA VAL A 93 -5.21 -6.17 -8.20
C VAL A 93 -3.70 -6.13 -8.33
N GLY A 94 -3.06 -7.30 -8.38
CA GLY A 94 -1.61 -7.43 -8.48
C GLY A 94 -1.05 -6.79 -9.75
N GLN A 95 -1.72 -6.94 -10.89
CA GLN A 95 -1.31 -6.28 -12.13
C GLN A 95 -1.33 -4.75 -12.00
N GLN A 96 -2.44 -4.17 -11.54
CA GLN A 96 -2.57 -2.71 -11.43
C GLN A 96 -1.65 -2.12 -10.35
N ALA A 97 -1.43 -2.85 -9.25
CA ALA A 97 -0.50 -2.45 -8.20
C ALA A 97 0.94 -2.48 -8.71
N ARG A 98 1.34 -3.55 -9.40
CA ARG A 98 2.67 -3.69 -10.00
C ARG A 98 2.95 -2.58 -11.01
N GLU A 99 2.01 -2.27 -11.91
CA GLU A 99 2.17 -1.18 -12.88
C GLU A 99 2.32 0.19 -12.20
N ALA A 100 1.57 0.45 -11.11
CA ALA A 100 1.72 1.68 -10.34
C ALA A 100 3.07 1.75 -9.62
N LEU A 101 3.54 0.62 -9.07
CA LEU A 101 4.85 0.53 -8.42
C LEU A 101 6.00 0.76 -9.40
N GLN A 102 5.92 0.18 -10.60
CA GLN A 102 6.93 0.41 -11.65
C GLN A 102 7.03 1.89 -12.05
N ARG A 103 5.90 2.60 -12.08
CA ARG A 103 5.90 4.04 -12.35
C ARG A 103 6.49 4.84 -11.19
N LEU A 104 6.17 4.45 -9.95
CA LEU A 104 6.68 5.12 -8.76
C LEU A 104 8.20 4.95 -8.62
N THR A 105 8.72 3.75 -8.84
CA THR A 105 10.13 3.41 -8.63
C THR A 105 11.00 3.56 -9.88
N ASN A 106 10.38 3.84 -11.04
CA ASN A 106 11.01 3.86 -12.34
C ASN A 106 11.85 2.59 -12.62
N SER A 107 11.42 1.44 -12.10
CA SER A 107 12.15 0.17 -12.13
C SER A 107 11.24 -1.02 -12.42
N PRO A 108 11.73 -2.13 -12.98
CA PRO A 108 10.96 -3.37 -13.08
C PRO A 108 10.56 -3.88 -11.69
N VAL A 109 9.30 -4.33 -11.55
CA VAL A 109 8.78 -4.85 -10.27
C VAL A 109 8.22 -6.25 -10.47
N HIS A 110 8.64 -7.18 -9.63
CA HIS A 110 8.00 -8.47 -9.44
C HIS A 110 7.21 -8.44 -8.14
N LEU A 111 5.90 -8.69 -8.21
CA LEU A 111 4.99 -8.59 -7.07
C LEU A 111 4.32 -9.93 -6.81
N ASP A 112 4.63 -10.53 -5.66
CA ASP A 112 3.95 -11.69 -5.13
C ASP A 112 2.92 -11.27 -4.08
N LEU A 113 1.68 -11.77 -4.20
CA LEU A 113 0.59 -11.48 -3.28
C LEU A 113 0.04 -12.76 -2.65
N TRP A 114 -0.13 -12.75 -1.33
CA TRP A 114 -0.82 -13.81 -0.59
C TRP A 114 -2.04 -13.27 0.12
N VAL A 115 -3.05 -14.12 0.35
CA VAL A 115 -4.23 -13.77 1.14
C VAL A 115 -4.31 -14.68 2.36
N LYS A 116 -4.22 -14.10 3.55
CA LYS A 116 -4.31 -14.79 4.84
C LYS A 116 -5.49 -14.27 5.63
N VAL A 117 -6.14 -15.16 6.39
CA VAL A 117 -7.15 -14.76 7.37
C VAL A 117 -6.41 -14.49 8.66
N HIS A 118 -6.64 -13.32 9.25
CA HIS A 118 -6.18 -12.97 10.58
C HIS A 118 -7.36 -12.37 11.33
N GLU A 119 -7.98 -13.17 12.20
CA GLU A 119 -9.10 -12.67 13.01
C GLU A 119 -8.59 -11.62 14.00
N GLY A 120 -9.34 -10.53 14.21
CA GLY A 120 -9.02 -9.50 15.20
C GLY A 120 -7.77 -8.65 14.93
N TRP A 121 -7.18 -8.67 13.72
CA TRP A 121 -5.98 -7.86 13.43
C TRP A 121 -6.19 -6.35 13.65
N ALA A 122 -7.40 -5.86 13.38
CA ALA A 122 -7.75 -4.45 13.54
C ALA A 122 -7.83 -4.02 15.01
N ASP A 123 -8.03 -4.98 15.92
CA ASP A 123 -8.13 -4.75 17.37
C ASP A 123 -6.80 -5.07 18.09
N ASP A 124 -5.80 -5.59 17.38
CA ASP A 124 -4.48 -5.91 17.93
C ASP A 124 -3.48 -4.77 17.69
N GLU A 125 -3.15 -4.07 18.77
CA GLU A 125 -2.23 -2.92 18.78
C GLU A 125 -0.84 -3.28 18.23
N ARG A 126 -0.38 -4.53 18.40
CA ARG A 126 0.88 -5.01 17.81
C ARG A 126 0.78 -5.17 16.30
N SER A 127 -0.35 -5.68 15.81
CA SER A 127 -0.63 -5.76 14.38
C SER A 127 -0.71 -4.37 13.77
N LEU A 128 -1.39 -3.42 14.41
CA LEU A 128 -1.44 -2.02 13.95
C LEU A 128 -0.06 -1.37 13.87
N ALA A 129 0.80 -1.61 14.87
CA ALA A 129 2.19 -1.13 14.87
C ALA A 129 3.00 -1.69 13.70
N ALA A 130 2.93 -3.01 13.48
CA ALA A 130 3.63 -3.67 12.38
C ALA A 130 3.16 -3.19 11.00
N LEU A 131 1.89 -2.80 10.90
CA LEU A 131 1.27 -2.26 9.68
C LEU A 131 1.55 -0.75 9.47
N GLY A 132 2.30 -0.11 10.37
CA GLY A 132 2.65 1.31 10.25
C GLY A 132 1.54 2.28 10.65
N TYR A 133 0.55 1.83 11.43
CA TYR A 133 -0.53 2.68 11.96
C TYR A 133 -0.20 3.29 13.33
N GLN A 134 1.05 3.21 13.79
CA GLN A 134 1.50 3.97 14.95
C GLN A 134 1.89 5.39 14.53
N LEU A 135 1.31 6.38 15.22
CA LEU A 135 1.84 7.73 15.20
C LEU A 135 3.18 7.69 15.95
N THR A 136 4.29 7.77 15.22
CA THR A 136 5.55 8.23 15.84
C THR A 136 5.34 9.67 16.26
N GLU A 137 5.37 9.92 17.57
CA GLU A 137 5.51 11.28 18.13
C GLU A 137 6.84 11.92 17.72
#